data_AF-A0AAD6WDC7-F1
#
_entry.id   AF-A0AAD6WDC7-F1
#
_cell.length_a   1.000
_cell.length_b   1.000
_cell.length_c   1.000
_cell.angle_alpha   90.00
_cell.angle_beta   90.00
_cell.angle_gamma   90.00
#
_symmetry.space_group_name_H-M   'P 1'
#
loop_
_entity.id
_entity.type
_entity.pdbx_description
1 polymer ?
#
loop_
_entity_poly.entity_id
_entity_poly.type
_entity_poly.pdbx_seq_one_letter_code
_entity_poly.pdbx_strand_id
1 'polypeptide(L)'
;MGWLSRFLAAIAFFAIGVLFSPETFGSKSVTHLSAYLKLAHLLCFSTAFGSALWVTFIGGIIMFKNLPRHQFGNLQSKMFPAYFLLVGVCCAISVAAFGYLHPWKSASTAEKYQLGFLLSAFAFNLTNLFVFTPMTIEMMKQRHKVEREENIGTEVGWSKNREVAKANPKLAAMNKKFGMIHGLSSLANIMSFGSLAMHSWYLAACTIFHQLDRMCSRQQGYSMVIDCTVCPEEQHSSRTHENHKQMHVLRCNQPTEPFHGLSPSLQDP
;
A
#
# COMPACT_ATOMS: atom_id res chain seq x y z
N MET A 1 6.09 13.51 29.55
CA MET A 1 6.17 12.65 28.34
C MET A 1 4.95 12.89 27.47
N GLY A 2 4.96 13.91 26.59
CA GLY A 2 3.80 14.28 25.77
C GLY A 2 3.39 13.27 24.70
N TRP A 3 4.21 12.24 24.44
CA TRP A 3 3.86 11.16 23.50
C TRP A 3 2.82 10.21 24.10
N LEU A 4 2.86 9.96 25.42
CA LEU A 4 1.95 9.05 26.10
C LEU A 4 0.51 9.61 26.11
N SER A 5 0.34 10.91 26.34
CA SER A 5 -0.98 11.55 26.27
C SER A 5 -1.58 11.53 24.87
N ARG A 6 -0.75 11.72 23.83
CA ARG A 6 -1.19 11.64 22.42
C ARG A 6 -1.55 10.20 22.03
N PHE A 7 -0.82 9.22 22.55
CA PHE A 7 -1.11 7.81 22.34
C PHE A 7 -2.40 7.37 23.05
N LEU A 8 -2.59 7.77 24.31
CA LEU A 8 -3.83 7.52 25.05
C LEU A 8 -5.04 8.19 24.39
N ALA A 9 -4.89 9.41 23.86
CA ALA A 9 -5.93 10.06 23.09
C ALA A 9 -6.30 9.25 21.83
N ALA A 10 -5.30 8.78 21.07
CA ALA A 10 -5.53 7.93 19.90
C ALA A 10 -6.27 6.62 20.25
N ILE A 11 -5.88 5.97 21.34
CA ILE A 11 -6.56 4.77 21.86
C ILE A 11 -8.01 5.08 22.27
N ALA A 12 -8.24 6.20 22.95
CA ALA A 12 -9.57 6.61 23.38
C ALA A 12 -10.50 6.86 22.19
N PHE A 13 -10.04 7.58 21.15
CA PHE A 13 -10.82 7.77 19.91
C PHE A 13 -11.12 6.44 19.22
N PHE A 14 -10.19 5.49 19.26
CA PHE A 14 -10.38 4.15 18.73
C PHE A 14 -11.45 3.36 19.49
N ALA A 15 -11.37 3.36 20.83
CA ALA A 15 -12.33 2.68 21.69
C ALA A 15 -13.74 3.26 21.51
N ILE A 16 -13.85 4.59 21.40
CA ILE A 16 -15.09 5.28 21.09
C ILE A 16 -15.63 4.84 19.72
N GLY A 17 -14.80 4.79 18.68
CA GLY A 17 -15.20 4.33 17.35
C GLY A 17 -15.75 2.89 17.33
N VAL A 18 -15.17 2.00 18.13
CA VAL A 18 -15.66 0.61 18.29
C VAL A 18 -17.01 0.57 19.00
N LEU A 19 -17.20 1.38 20.05
CA LEU A 19 -18.47 1.46 20.80
C LEU A 19 -19.63 1.97 19.94
N PHE A 20 -19.36 2.86 18.99
CA PHE A 20 -20.37 3.38 18.06
C PHE A 20 -20.54 2.52 16.79
N SER A 21 -19.84 1.40 16.67
CA SER A 21 -20.03 0.49 15.52
C SER A 21 -21.41 -0.16 15.59
N PRO A 22 -22.24 -0.09 14.53
CA PRO A 22 -23.59 -0.67 14.52
C PRO A 22 -23.60 -2.18 14.74
N GLU A 23 -22.47 -2.86 14.44
CA GLU A 23 -22.25 -4.29 14.70
C GLU A 23 -22.22 -4.61 16.20
N THR A 24 -21.84 -3.66 17.08
CA THR A 24 -21.78 -3.87 18.54
C THR A 24 -23.16 -4.09 19.17
N PHE A 25 -24.22 -3.70 18.47
CA PHE A 25 -25.60 -3.76 18.95
C PHE A 25 -26.44 -4.90 18.34
N GLY A 26 -25.89 -5.77 17.47
CA GLY A 26 -26.65 -6.86 16.85
C GLY A 26 -25.88 -8.08 16.31
N SER A 27 -26.18 -9.26 16.90
CA SER A 27 -26.02 -10.65 16.41
C SER A 27 -24.61 -11.34 16.34
N LYS A 28 -24.56 -12.53 16.99
CA LYS A 28 -23.62 -13.70 16.95
C LYS A 28 -22.10 -13.43 16.89
N SER A 29 -21.31 -14.18 17.69
CA SER A 29 -19.85 -13.96 17.87
C SER A 29 -19.01 -13.99 16.58
N VAL A 30 -19.43 -14.76 15.56
CA VAL A 30 -18.71 -14.92 14.29
C VAL A 30 -18.78 -13.65 13.43
N THR A 31 -19.91 -12.95 13.44
CA THR A 31 -20.11 -11.67 12.73
C THR A 31 -19.22 -10.57 13.31
N HIS A 32 -19.12 -10.50 14.65
CA HIS A 32 -18.23 -9.56 15.32
C HIS A 32 -16.74 -9.81 14.99
N LEU A 33 -16.29 -11.07 14.97
CA LEU A 33 -14.89 -11.38 14.62
C LEU A 33 -14.53 -10.92 13.20
N SER A 34 -15.42 -11.18 12.22
CA SER A 34 -15.22 -10.72 10.84
C SER A 34 -15.14 -9.18 10.77
N ALA A 35 -16.01 -8.47 11.50
CA ALA A 35 -15.97 -7.01 11.57
C ALA A 35 -14.66 -6.49 12.17
N TYR A 36 -14.19 -7.08 13.28
CA TYR A 36 -12.91 -6.70 13.90
C TYR A 36 -11.71 -6.97 13.00
N LEU A 37 -11.71 -8.10 12.27
CA LEU A 37 -10.65 -8.41 11.32
C LEU A 37 -10.63 -7.45 10.13
N LYS A 38 -11.78 -7.09 9.58
CA LYS A 38 -11.91 -6.08 8.51
C LYS A 38 -11.40 -4.71 8.99
N LEU A 39 -11.77 -4.32 10.20
CA LEU A 39 -11.32 -3.07 10.83
C LEU A 39 -9.80 -3.09 11.06
N ALA A 40 -9.27 -4.13 11.68
CA ALA A 40 -7.84 -4.30 11.92
C ALA A 40 -7.04 -4.29 10.61
N HIS A 41 -7.52 -5.00 9.59
CA HIS A 41 -6.95 -4.99 8.25
C HIS A 41 -6.89 -3.58 7.68
N LEU A 42 -8.02 -2.88 7.64
CA LEU A 42 -8.13 -1.53 7.07
C LEU A 42 -7.16 -0.56 7.74
N LEU A 43 -7.15 -0.53 9.07
CA LEU A 43 -6.32 0.40 9.82
C LEU A 43 -4.83 0.12 9.69
N CYS A 44 -4.44 -1.15 9.76
CA CYS A 44 -3.05 -1.54 9.56
C CYS A 44 -2.61 -1.26 8.12
N PHE A 45 -3.43 -1.61 7.15
CA PHE A 45 -3.15 -1.35 5.75
C PHE A 45 -3.00 0.14 5.45
N SER A 46 -3.95 0.97 5.90
CA SER A 46 -3.89 2.43 5.73
C SER A 46 -2.68 3.04 6.43
N THR A 47 -2.32 2.55 7.62
CA THR A 47 -1.13 3.00 8.34
C THR A 47 0.15 2.64 7.59
N ALA A 48 0.27 1.40 7.10
CA ALA A 48 1.41 0.95 6.31
C ALA A 48 1.55 1.77 5.02
N PHE A 49 0.46 1.90 4.25
CA PHE A 49 0.44 2.65 2.99
C PHE A 49 0.80 4.11 3.19
N GLY A 50 0.15 4.79 4.14
CA GLY A 50 0.38 6.20 4.42
C GLY A 50 1.81 6.47 4.95
N SER A 51 2.30 5.61 5.84
CA SER A 51 3.68 5.71 6.35
C SER A 51 4.70 5.51 5.24
N ALA A 52 4.51 4.49 4.39
CA ALA A 52 5.40 4.21 3.27
C ALA A 52 5.40 5.35 2.25
N LEU A 53 4.23 5.89 1.92
CA LEU A 53 4.11 7.06 1.04
C LEU A 53 4.87 8.25 1.61
N TRP A 54 4.61 8.59 2.87
CA TRP A 54 5.22 9.75 3.51
C TRP A 54 6.74 9.62 3.61
N VAL A 55 7.24 8.52 4.18
CA VAL A 55 8.68 8.33 4.43
C VAL A 55 9.47 8.28 3.11
N THR A 56 8.94 7.59 2.10
CA THR A 56 9.65 7.35 0.84
C THR A 56 9.68 8.59 -0.06
N PHE A 57 8.54 9.26 -0.24
CA PHE A 57 8.40 10.29 -1.27
C PHE A 57 8.44 11.71 -0.73
N ILE A 58 8.15 11.92 0.56
CA ILE A 58 8.02 13.27 1.14
C ILE A 58 9.11 13.49 2.19
N GLY A 59 9.04 12.75 3.30
CA GLY A 59 9.94 12.89 4.45
C GLY A 59 11.41 12.71 4.07
N GLY A 60 11.74 11.66 3.31
CA GLY A 60 13.11 11.41 2.84
C GLY A 60 13.71 12.59 2.06
N ILE A 61 12.96 13.14 1.10
CA ILE A 61 13.40 14.25 0.25
C ILE A 61 13.57 15.53 1.07
N ILE A 62 12.59 15.86 1.92
CA ILE A 62 12.64 17.05 2.78
C ILE A 62 13.87 16.97 3.70
N MET A 63 14.07 15.85 4.38
CA MET A 63 15.22 15.69 5.28
C MET A 63 16.55 15.78 4.53
N PHE A 64 16.66 15.15 3.36
CA PHE A 64 17.88 15.19 2.55
C PHE A 64 18.23 16.62 2.09
N LYS A 65 17.23 17.42 1.73
CA LYS A 65 17.43 18.78 1.22
C LYS A 65 17.68 19.84 2.30
N ASN A 66 17.35 19.55 3.56
CA ASN A 66 17.35 20.56 4.62
C ASN A 66 18.26 20.23 5.81
N LEU A 67 18.74 18.98 5.95
CA LEU A 67 19.61 18.60 7.05
C LEU A 67 21.07 18.41 6.59
N PRO A 68 22.05 18.80 7.42
CA PRO A 68 23.45 18.41 7.24
C PRO A 68 23.57 16.89 7.10
N ARG A 69 24.44 16.42 6.19
CA ARG A 69 24.60 14.99 5.85
C ARG A 69 24.75 14.08 7.08
N HIS A 70 25.58 14.45 8.06
CA HIS A 70 25.76 13.63 9.26
C HIS A 70 24.51 13.59 10.15
N GLN A 71 23.79 14.71 10.27
CA GLN A 71 22.53 14.76 11.02
C GLN A 71 21.45 13.93 10.33
N PHE A 72 21.34 14.05 9.00
CA PHE A 72 20.44 13.26 8.17
C PHE A 72 20.68 11.75 8.31
N GLY A 73 21.95 11.31 8.24
CA GLY A 73 22.31 9.90 8.41
C GLY A 73 22.01 9.39 9.82
N ASN A 74 22.29 10.18 10.84
CA ASN A 74 22.00 9.83 12.24
C ASN A 74 20.48 9.75 12.50
N LEU A 75 19.70 10.69 11.98
CA LEU A 75 18.24 10.68 12.10
C LEU A 75 17.64 9.44 11.44
N GLN A 76 18.05 9.14 10.20
CA GLN A 76 17.61 7.95 9.48
C GLN A 76 17.98 6.65 10.20
N SER A 77 19.15 6.58 10.85
CA SER A 77 19.57 5.39 11.59
C SER A 77 18.65 5.00 12.75
N LYS A 78 17.89 5.97 13.27
CA LYS A 78 16.85 5.73 14.30
C LYS A 78 15.46 5.61 13.70
N MET A 79 15.17 6.39 12.66
CA MET A 79 13.85 6.44 12.03
C MET A 79 13.54 5.17 11.23
N PHE A 80 14.47 4.66 10.42
CA PHE A 80 14.21 3.52 9.55
C PHE A 80 13.88 2.22 10.29
N PRO A 81 14.60 1.83 11.36
CA PRO A 81 14.22 0.65 12.14
C PRO A 81 12.79 0.75 12.68
N ALA A 82 12.39 1.91 13.21
CA ALA A 82 11.05 2.14 13.72
C ALA A 82 9.99 2.11 12.60
N TYR A 83 10.30 2.73 11.45
CA TYR A 83 9.44 2.72 10.27
C TYR A 83 9.21 1.32 9.71
N PHE A 84 10.29 0.56 9.44
CA PHE A 84 10.17 -0.80 8.91
C PHE A 84 9.53 -1.75 9.93
N LEU A 85 9.71 -1.54 11.23
CA LEU A 85 8.97 -2.29 12.24
C LEU A 85 7.47 -2.01 12.18
N LEU A 86 7.07 -0.72 12.16
CA LEU A 86 5.66 -0.31 12.06
C LEU A 86 4.99 -0.92 10.81
N VAL A 87 5.59 -0.69 9.64
CA VAL A 87 5.07 -1.22 8.37
C VAL A 87 5.04 -2.76 8.41
N GLY A 88 6.04 -3.40 9.01
CA GLY A 88 6.11 -4.86 9.13
C GLY A 88 4.97 -5.44 9.96
N VAL A 89 4.72 -4.88 11.15
CA VAL A 89 3.61 -5.29 12.02
C VAL A 89 2.27 -5.06 11.32
N CYS A 90 2.09 -3.89 10.69
CA CYS A 90 0.87 -3.59 9.95
C CYS A 90 0.64 -4.56 8.79
N CYS A 91 1.66 -4.84 7.99
CA CYS A 91 1.58 -5.82 6.90
C CYS A 91 1.28 -7.22 7.43
N ALA A 92 1.87 -7.65 8.56
CA ALA A 92 1.59 -8.94 9.17
C ALA A 92 0.12 -9.07 9.59
N ILE A 93 -0.44 -8.04 10.22
CA ILE A 93 -1.86 -8.00 10.61
C ILE A 93 -2.75 -8.01 9.36
N SER A 94 -2.42 -7.23 8.32
CA SER A 94 -3.17 -7.22 7.07
C SER A 94 -3.12 -8.59 6.36
N VAL A 95 -1.96 -9.24 6.27
CA VAL A 95 -1.84 -10.60 5.71
C VAL A 95 -2.69 -11.59 6.50
N ALA A 96 -2.61 -11.57 7.84
CA ALA A 96 -3.35 -12.49 8.69
C ALA A 96 -4.87 -12.28 8.58
N ALA A 97 -5.32 -11.03 8.63
CA ALA A 97 -6.73 -10.69 8.53
C ALA A 97 -7.28 -11.02 7.12
N PHE A 98 -6.56 -10.65 6.06
CA PHE A 98 -6.98 -10.94 4.68
C PHE A 98 -6.99 -12.45 4.41
N GLY A 99 -5.96 -13.18 4.83
CA GLY A 99 -5.89 -14.64 4.66
C GLY A 99 -6.96 -15.40 5.45
N TYR A 100 -7.38 -14.88 6.62
CA TYR A 100 -8.49 -15.45 7.37
C TYR A 100 -9.84 -15.19 6.70
N LEU A 101 -10.07 -13.97 6.22
CA LEU A 101 -11.32 -13.57 5.57
C LEU A 101 -11.49 -14.21 4.18
N HIS A 102 -10.39 -14.56 3.51
CA HIS A 102 -10.38 -15.16 2.18
C HIS A 102 -9.60 -16.49 2.18
N PRO A 103 -10.17 -17.60 2.68
CA PRO A 103 -9.50 -18.89 2.76
C PRO A 103 -9.05 -19.37 1.37
N TRP A 104 -7.79 -19.83 1.26
CA TRP A 104 -7.18 -20.18 -0.04
C TRP A 104 -8.00 -21.13 -0.93
N LYS A 105 -8.75 -22.07 -0.33
CA LYS A 105 -9.55 -23.06 -1.06
C LYS A 105 -10.78 -22.45 -1.74
N SER A 106 -11.40 -21.45 -1.12
CA SER A 106 -12.59 -20.75 -1.64
C SER A 106 -12.24 -19.41 -2.28
N ALA A 107 -11.03 -18.89 -2.04
CA ALA A 107 -10.58 -17.62 -2.58
C ALA A 107 -10.46 -17.67 -4.11
N SER A 108 -10.96 -16.60 -4.72
CA SER A 108 -10.81 -16.27 -6.12
C SER A 108 -9.35 -16.09 -6.53
N THR A 109 -9.10 -16.16 -7.83
CA THR A 109 -7.79 -15.87 -8.41
C THR A 109 -7.32 -14.46 -8.04
N ALA A 110 -8.21 -13.47 -8.07
CA ALA A 110 -7.89 -12.10 -7.70
C ALA A 110 -7.43 -12.00 -6.23
N GLU A 111 -8.19 -12.57 -5.29
CA GLU A 111 -7.86 -12.55 -3.85
C GLU A 111 -6.53 -13.27 -3.56
N LYS A 112 -6.23 -14.37 -4.26
CA LYS A 112 -4.94 -15.06 -4.15
C LYS A 112 -3.77 -14.16 -4.56
N TYR A 113 -3.92 -13.41 -5.66
CA TYR A 113 -2.91 -12.41 -6.06
C TYR A 113 -2.79 -11.29 -5.02
N GLN A 114 -3.89 -10.83 -4.44
CA GLN A 114 -3.88 -9.81 -3.39
C GLN A 114 -3.14 -10.24 -2.14
N LEU A 115 -3.38 -11.48 -1.68
CA LEU A 115 -2.61 -12.08 -0.60
C LEU A 115 -1.12 -12.17 -0.96
N GLY A 116 -0.79 -12.52 -2.21
CA GLY A 116 0.57 -12.51 -2.74
C GLY A 116 1.24 -11.13 -2.69
N PHE A 117 0.52 -10.06 -3.06
CA PHE A 117 1.04 -8.69 -2.95
C PHE A 117 1.27 -8.28 -1.50
N LEU A 118 0.35 -8.56 -0.58
CA LEU A 118 0.52 -8.26 0.85
C LEU A 118 1.72 -9.03 1.45
N LEU A 119 1.88 -10.31 1.10
CA LEU A 119 3.04 -11.12 1.50
C LEU A 119 4.35 -10.58 0.93
N SER A 120 4.34 -10.14 -0.34
CA SER A 120 5.51 -9.53 -0.98
C SER A 120 5.88 -8.22 -0.27
N ALA A 121 4.90 -7.37 0.03
CA ALA A 121 5.11 -6.13 0.78
C ALA A 121 5.76 -6.41 2.14
N PHE A 122 5.24 -7.42 2.86
CA PHE A 122 5.78 -7.87 4.14
C PHE A 122 7.23 -8.37 4.02
N ALA A 123 7.50 -9.24 3.04
CA ALA A 123 8.83 -9.82 2.83
C ALA A 123 9.90 -8.78 2.49
N PHE A 124 9.61 -7.86 1.56
CA PHE A 124 10.53 -6.77 1.24
C PHE A 124 10.78 -5.86 2.43
N ASN A 125 9.74 -5.59 3.21
CA ASN A 125 9.84 -4.77 4.41
C ASN A 125 10.68 -5.43 5.51
N LEU A 126 10.51 -6.74 5.75
CA LEU A 126 11.35 -7.51 6.68
C LEU A 126 12.81 -7.58 6.22
N THR A 127 13.04 -7.76 4.91
CA THR A 127 14.38 -7.74 4.33
C THR A 127 15.06 -6.39 4.59
N ASN A 128 14.32 -5.30 4.44
CA ASN A 128 14.81 -3.98 4.81
C ASN A 128 15.11 -3.85 6.30
N LEU A 129 14.22 -4.32 7.18
CA LEU A 129 14.38 -4.23 8.62
C LEU A 129 15.62 -5.00 9.11
N PHE A 130 15.77 -6.26 8.69
CA PHE A 130 16.76 -7.17 9.26
C PHE A 130 18.08 -7.25 8.47
N VAL A 131 18.07 -6.92 7.18
CA VAL A 131 19.26 -7.06 6.32
C VAL A 131 19.80 -5.69 5.91
N PHE A 132 19.02 -4.90 5.17
CA PHE A 132 19.57 -3.70 4.53
C PHE A 132 19.74 -2.51 5.47
N THR A 133 18.82 -2.31 6.41
CA THR A 133 18.92 -1.23 7.42
C THR A 133 20.16 -1.35 8.29
N PRO A 134 20.43 -2.49 8.99
CA PRO A 134 21.63 -2.60 9.81
C PRO A 134 22.91 -2.46 8.98
N MET A 135 22.93 -3.03 7.77
CA MET A 135 24.08 -2.94 6.87
C MET A 135 24.35 -1.50 6.39
N THR A 136 23.29 -0.74 6.10
CA THR A 136 23.37 0.68 5.70
C THR A 136 23.82 1.56 6.87
N ILE A 137 23.30 1.31 8.08
CA ILE A 137 23.69 2.05 9.29
C ILE A 137 25.18 1.83 9.60
N GLU A 138 25.65 0.58 9.54
CA GLU A 138 27.06 0.27 9.78
C GLU A 138 27.97 0.97 8.75
N MET A 139 27.63 0.86 7.47
CA MET A 139 28.38 1.52 6.40
C MET A 139 28.37 3.05 6.53
N MET A 140 27.23 3.62 6.93
CA MET A 140 27.08 5.06 7.18
C MET A 140 27.97 5.52 8.33
N LYS A 141 28.03 4.79 9.45
CA LYS A 141 28.91 5.11 10.59
C LYS A 141 30.38 5.09 10.18
N GLN A 142 30.80 4.07 9.43
CA GLN A 142 32.17 3.97 8.91
C GLN A 142 32.49 5.16 8.00
N ARG A 143 31.56 5.51 7.10
CA ARG A 143 31.74 6.65 6.17
C ARG A 143 31.82 7.97 6.92
N HIS A 144 30.96 8.19 7.92
CA HIS A 144 30.99 9.40 8.75
C HIS A 144 32.31 9.58 9.50
N LYS A 145 33.00 8.49 9.88
CA LYS A 145 34.32 8.57 10.52
C LYS A 145 35.37 9.15 9.55
N VAL A 146 35.45 8.61 8.33
CA VAL A 146 36.38 9.09 7.30
C VAL A 146 36.01 10.51 6.84
N GLU A 147 34.72 10.80 6.69
CA GLU A 147 34.25 12.15 6.34
C GLU A 147 34.68 13.19 7.39
N ARG A 148 34.70 12.85 8.69
CA ARG A 148 35.21 13.74 9.74
C ARG A 148 36.72 13.96 9.67
N GLU A 149 37.50 12.94 9.33
CA GLU A 149 38.95 13.06 9.13
C GLU A 149 39.28 14.02 7.97
N GLU A 150 38.42 14.07 6.96
CA GLU A 150 38.52 14.95 5.78
C GLU A 150 37.81 16.31 5.96
N ASN A 151 37.35 16.63 7.17
CA ASN A 151 36.61 17.87 7.50
C ASN A 151 35.36 18.13 6.61
N ILE A 152 34.64 17.06 6.23
CA ILE A 152 33.37 17.11 5.49
C ILE A 152 32.22 16.42 6.26
N GLY A 153 30.99 16.57 5.78
CA GLY A 153 29.79 15.93 6.32
C GLY A 153 28.82 16.86 7.05
N THR A 154 29.17 18.14 7.20
CA THR A 154 28.29 19.21 7.69
C THR A 154 27.57 19.93 6.57
N GLU A 155 27.89 19.63 5.31
CA GLU A 155 27.19 20.19 4.17
C GLU A 155 25.76 19.68 4.03
N VAL A 156 24.91 20.54 3.47
CA VAL A 156 23.58 20.17 2.99
C VAL A 156 23.72 19.81 1.51
N GLY A 157 23.21 18.64 1.12
CA GLY A 157 23.26 18.16 -0.26
C GLY A 157 24.52 17.35 -0.63
N TRP A 158 24.93 17.43 -1.91
CA TRP A 158 25.86 16.48 -2.53
C TRP A 158 27.29 16.98 -2.76
N SER A 159 27.54 18.30 -2.71
CA SER A 159 28.68 18.93 -3.38
C SER A 159 30.05 18.51 -2.83
N LYS A 160 30.34 18.80 -1.56
CA LYS A 160 31.70 18.64 -0.99
C LYS A 160 32.19 17.19 -0.96
N ASN A 161 31.32 16.25 -0.61
CA ASN A 161 31.70 14.84 -0.57
C ASN A 161 32.10 14.27 -1.93
N ARG A 162 31.43 14.70 -3.02
CA ARG A 162 31.76 14.22 -4.37
C ARG A 162 33.12 14.73 -4.84
N GLU A 163 33.50 15.92 -4.43
CA GLU A 163 34.80 16.52 -4.76
C GLU A 163 35.94 15.82 -4.03
N VAL A 164 35.83 15.65 -2.70
CA VAL A 164 36.86 14.95 -1.90
C VAL A 164 37.00 13.49 -2.31
N ALA A 165 35.91 12.83 -2.70
CA ALA A 165 35.95 11.46 -3.19
C ALA A 165 36.74 11.28 -4.50
N LYS A 166 36.99 12.35 -5.28
CA LYS A 166 37.87 12.25 -6.46
C LYS A 166 39.35 12.12 -6.08
N ALA A 167 39.74 12.73 -4.96
CA ALA A 167 41.11 12.72 -4.46
C ALA A 167 41.37 11.55 -3.49
N ASN A 168 40.33 11.04 -2.82
CA ASN A 168 40.45 9.96 -1.83
C ASN A 168 39.83 8.64 -2.34
N PRO A 169 40.65 7.65 -2.79
CA PRO A 169 40.14 6.39 -3.32
C PRO A 169 39.42 5.52 -2.27
N LYS A 170 39.80 5.64 -0.99
CA LYS A 170 39.11 4.95 0.12
C LYS A 170 37.68 5.50 0.27
N LEU A 171 37.52 6.82 0.25
CA LEU A 171 36.20 7.45 0.33
C LEU A 171 35.33 7.13 -0.91
N ALA A 172 35.93 7.08 -2.10
CA ALA A 172 35.24 6.68 -3.33
C ALA A 172 34.70 5.24 -3.26
N ALA A 173 35.52 4.29 -2.81
CA ALA A 173 35.11 2.90 -2.65
C ALA A 173 33.98 2.76 -1.61
N MET A 174 34.07 3.51 -0.50
CA MET A 174 33.02 3.55 0.52
C MET A 174 31.71 4.15 0.00
N ASN A 175 31.78 5.24 -0.77
CA ASN A 175 30.62 5.85 -1.43
C ASN A 175 29.93 4.86 -2.38
N LYS A 176 30.70 4.11 -3.18
CA LYS A 176 30.14 3.09 -4.09
C LYS A 176 29.43 1.99 -3.32
N LYS A 177 30.06 1.42 -2.28
CA LYS A 177 29.46 0.34 -1.48
C LYS A 177 28.24 0.83 -0.71
N PHE A 178 28.28 2.02 -0.12
CA PHE A 178 27.12 2.65 0.51
C PHE A 178 25.98 2.85 -0.49
N GLY A 179 26.26 3.43 -1.66
CA GLY A 179 25.26 3.68 -2.70
C GLY A 179 24.59 2.39 -3.19
N MET A 180 25.35 1.30 -3.30
CA MET A 180 24.82 -0.01 -3.65
C MET A 180 23.87 -0.57 -2.58
N ILE A 181 24.29 -0.61 -1.31
CA ILE A 181 23.45 -1.15 -0.21
C ILE A 181 22.20 -0.27 -0.02
N HIS A 182 22.37 1.05 -0.02
CA HIS A 182 21.26 1.99 0.08
C HIS A 182 20.31 1.87 -1.11
N GLY A 183 20.83 1.72 -2.33
CA GLY A 183 20.03 1.51 -3.53
C GLY A 183 19.18 0.24 -3.47
N LEU A 184 19.76 -0.87 -2.99
CA LEU A 184 19.02 -2.12 -2.77
C LEU A 184 17.93 -1.97 -1.71
N SER A 185 18.22 -1.26 -0.62
CA SER A 185 17.22 -0.96 0.42
C SER A 185 16.05 -0.13 -0.12
N SER A 186 16.37 0.92 -0.87
CA SER A 186 15.39 1.79 -1.51
C SER A 186 14.53 1.04 -2.54
N LEU A 187 15.14 0.15 -3.34
CA LEU A 187 14.41 -0.70 -4.28
C LEU A 187 13.44 -1.63 -3.54
N ALA A 188 13.89 -2.33 -2.50
CA ALA A 188 13.02 -3.19 -1.70
C ALA A 188 11.86 -2.38 -1.08
N ASN A 189 12.11 -1.15 -0.63
CA ASN A 189 11.08 -0.28 -0.07
C ASN A 189 10.07 0.17 -1.15
N ILE A 190 10.52 0.50 -2.36
CA ILE A 190 9.65 0.82 -3.51
C ILE A 190 8.82 -0.40 -3.91
N MET A 191 9.40 -1.60 -3.95
CA MET A 191 8.67 -2.83 -4.27
C MET A 191 7.61 -3.15 -3.21
N SER A 192 7.93 -2.89 -1.93
CA SER A 192 6.96 -3.00 -0.83
C SER A 192 5.80 -2.02 -1.02
N PHE A 193 6.10 -0.74 -1.27
CA PHE A 193 5.07 0.27 -1.54
C PHE A 193 4.24 -0.05 -2.78
N GLY A 194 4.87 -0.48 -3.89
CA GLY A 194 4.18 -0.88 -5.10
C GLY A 194 3.20 -2.03 -4.87
N SER A 195 3.59 -3.01 -4.05
CA SER A 195 2.71 -4.11 -3.66
C SER A 195 1.52 -3.62 -2.82
N LEU A 196 1.74 -2.71 -1.87
CA LEU A 196 0.67 -2.05 -1.12
C LEU A 196 -0.24 -1.22 -2.03
N ALA A 197 0.31 -0.55 -3.04
CA ALA A 197 -0.46 0.23 -4.00
C ALA A 197 -1.36 -0.66 -4.88
N MET A 198 -0.86 -1.80 -5.35
CA MET A 198 -1.69 -2.78 -6.06
C MET A 198 -2.86 -3.27 -5.21
N HIS A 199 -2.61 -3.51 -3.91
CA HIS A 199 -3.66 -3.89 -2.98
C HIS A 199 -4.67 -2.76 -2.73
N SER A 200 -4.19 -1.51 -2.63
CA SER A 200 -5.08 -0.34 -2.47
C SER A 200 -6.04 -0.20 -3.64
N TRP A 201 -5.56 -0.46 -4.87
CA TRP A 201 -6.37 -0.39 -6.08
C TRP A 201 -7.48 -1.44 -6.08
N TYR A 202 -7.16 -2.66 -5.64
CA TYR A 202 -8.15 -3.73 -5.49
C TYR A 202 -9.22 -3.36 -4.45
N LEU A 203 -8.83 -2.87 -3.28
CA LEU A 203 -9.78 -2.45 -2.24
C LEU A 203 -10.69 -1.32 -2.72
N ALA A 204 -10.14 -0.33 -3.42
CA ALA A 204 -10.90 0.77 -3.99
C ALA A 204 -11.90 0.27 -5.04
N ALA A 205 -11.48 -0.62 -5.94
CA ALA A 205 -12.35 -1.21 -6.95
C ALA A 205 -13.53 -1.95 -6.28
N CYS A 206 -13.29 -2.94 -5.41
CA CYS A 206 -14.40 -3.68 -4.82
C CYS A 206 -15.31 -2.78 -3.95
N THR A 207 -14.77 -1.74 -3.28
CA THR A 207 -15.60 -0.80 -2.51
C THR A 207 -16.49 0.06 -3.40
N ILE A 208 -15.95 0.64 -4.47
CA ILE A 208 -16.70 1.48 -5.41
C ILE A 208 -17.79 0.66 -6.10
N PHE A 209 -17.46 -0.54 -6.56
CA PHE A 209 -18.44 -1.43 -7.21
C PHE A 209 -19.57 -1.83 -6.26
N HIS A 210 -19.27 -2.12 -4.99
CA HIS A 210 -20.30 -2.46 -4.01
C HIS A 210 -21.20 -1.26 -3.62
N GLN A 211 -20.72 -0.01 -3.77
CA GLN A 211 -21.56 1.17 -3.64
C GLN A 211 -22.44 1.38 -4.86
N LEU A 212 -21.88 1.20 -6.07
CA LEU A 212 -22.63 1.30 -7.32
C LEU A 212 -23.75 0.25 -7.41
N ASP A 213 -23.46 -0.99 -7.03
CA ASP A 213 -24.45 -2.07 -7.00
C ASP A 213 -25.60 -1.80 -6.01
N ARG A 214 -25.27 -1.29 -4.80
CA ARG A 214 -26.27 -0.87 -3.82
C ARG A 214 -27.10 0.33 -4.27
N MET A 215 -26.50 1.28 -4.98
CA MET A 215 -27.23 2.41 -5.56
C MET A 215 -28.18 1.94 -6.67
N CYS A 216 -27.73 1.05 -7.55
CA CYS A 216 -28.53 0.51 -8.65
C CYS A 216 -29.71 -0.34 -8.13
N SER A 217 -29.45 -1.23 -7.17
CA SER A 217 -30.48 -2.05 -6.53
C SER A 217 -31.54 -1.22 -5.79
N ARG A 218 -31.16 -0.09 -5.16
CA ARG A 218 -32.14 0.84 -4.55
C ARG A 218 -32.99 1.58 -5.57
N GLN A 219 -32.48 1.81 -6.77
CA GLN A 219 -33.17 2.61 -7.78
C GLN A 219 -34.15 1.78 -8.63
N GLN A 220 -33.99 0.46 -8.71
CA GLN A 220 -34.79 -0.37 -9.63
C GLN A 220 -35.65 -1.46 -8.99
N GLY A 221 -35.55 -1.76 -7.68
CA GLY A 221 -36.34 -2.86 -7.09
C GLY A 221 -36.07 -4.25 -7.71
N TYR A 222 -35.03 -4.34 -8.56
CA TYR A 222 -34.54 -5.53 -9.22
C TYR A 222 -33.02 -5.59 -8.99
N SER A 223 -32.54 -6.79 -8.66
CA SER A 223 -31.12 -7.08 -8.48
C SER A 223 -30.43 -7.07 -9.85
N MET A 224 -29.62 -6.06 -10.12
CA MET A 224 -28.79 -6.01 -11.32
C MET A 224 -27.52 -6.81 -11.06
N VAL A 225 -27.36 -7.97 -11.68
CA VAL A 225 -26.12 -8.76 -11.57
C VAL A 225 -25.08 -8.11 -12.47
N ILE A 226 -24.23 -7.24 -11.91
CA ILE A 226 -23.03 -6.73 -12.58
C ILE A 226 -21.98 -7.84 -12.53
N ASP A 227 -21.74 -8.50 -13.66
CA ASP A 227 -20.73 -9.54 -13.78
C ASP A 227 -19.32 -8.91 -13.75
N CYS A 228 -18.68 -8.93 -12.58
CA CYS A 228 -17.36 -8.35 -12.36
C CYS A 228 -16.27 -9.42 -12.49
N THR A 229 -15.38 -9.27 -13.46
CA THR A 229 -14.19 -10.13 -13.64
C THR A 229 -13.14 -9.99 -12.51
N VAL A 230 -13.32 -9.05 -11.56
CA VAL A 230 -12.31 -8.66 -10.55
C VAL A 230 -12.69 -9.02 -9.10
N CYS A 231 -13.98 -9.16 -8.77
CA CYS A 231 -14.43 -9.56 -7.43
C CYS A 231 -15.52 -10.65 -7.61
N PRO A 232 -15.18 -11.95 -7.55
CA PRO A 232 -16.20 -12.99 -7.64
C PRO A 232 -16.62 -13.37 -6.23
N GLU A 233 -17.61 -12.69 -5.68
CA GLU A 233 -18.26 -13.16 -4.46
C GLU A 233 -19.45 -14.06 -4.85
N GLU A 234 -19.39 -15.31 -4.40
CA GLU A 234 -20.39 -16.35 -4.58
C GLU A 234 -21.80 -15.86 -4.21
N GLN A 235 -22.73 -15.97 -5.16
CA GLN A 235 -24.16 -15.95 -4.92
C GLN A 235 -24.56 -17.13 -4.02
N HIS A 236 -24.54 -16.95 -2.70
CA HIS A 236 -25.26 -17.86 -1.82
C HIS A 236 -25.90 -17.13 -0.63
N SER A 237 -27.11 -16.59 -0.87
CA SER A 237 -28.27 -16.76 0.01
C SER A 237 -29.39 -15.82 -0.43
N SER A 238 -30.39 -16.36 -1.11
CA SER A 238 -31.76 -15.83 -1.08
C SER A 238 -32.71 -16.96 -1.47
N ARG A 239 -33.14 -17.71 -0.46
CA ARG A 239 -34.20 -18.70 -0.57
C ARG A 239 -35.52 -17.97 -0.29
N THR A 240 -36.26 -17.64 -1.33
CA THR A 240 -37.72 -17.41 -1.25
C THR A 240 -38.37 -17.89 -2.55
N HIS A 241 -39.31 -18.82 -2.38
CA HIS A 241 -40.25 -19.31 -3.37
C HIS A 241 -40.98 -18.17 -4.10
N GLU A 242 -41.03 -18.20 -5.44
CA GLU A 242 -42.25 -18.18 -6.27
C GLU A 242 -41.98 -17.75 -7.73
N ASN A 243 -42.37 -18.64 -8.66
CA ASN A 243 -42.92 -18.42 -10.01
C ASN A 243 -42.14 -17.60 -11.10
N HIS A 244 -41.56 -18.37 -12.03
CA HIS A 244 -41.61 -18.25 -13.50
C HIS A 244 -41.36 -16.89 -14.22
N LYS A 245 -40.27 -16.88 -15.03
CA LYS A 245 -39.94 -15.98 -16.19
C LYS A 245 -39.61 -14.52 -15.79
N GLN A 246 -38.50 -13.88 -16.19
CA GLN A 246 -37.70 -13.93 -17.41
C GLN A 246 -36.36 -13.20 -17.10
N MET A 247 -35.23 -13.86 -17.25
CA MET A 247 -33.89 -13.31 -16.95
C MET A 247 -33.41 -12.51 -18.18
N HIS A 248 -33.45 -11.18 -18.12
CA HIS A 248 -32.83 -10.33 -19.14
C HIS A 248 -31.33 -10.15 -18.80
N VAL A 249 -30.48 -10.95 -19.45
CA VAL A 249 -29.03 -10.72 -19.48
C VAL A 249 -28.75 -9.69 -20.59
N LEU A 250 -28.53 -8.43 -20.23
CA LEU A 250 -28.07 -7.42 -21.18
C LEU A 250 -26.54 -7.57 -21.37
N ARG A 251 -26.15 -8.25 -22.45
CA ARG A 251 -24.79 -8.19 -23.00
C ARG A 251 -24.57 -6.77 -23.54
N CYS A 252 -23.53 -6.07 -23.08
CA CYS A 252 -23.04 -4.87 -23.76
C CYS A 252 -22.53 -5.26 -25.16
N ASN A 253 -23.35 -5.02 -26.18
CA ASN A 253 -22.89 -4.97 -27.57
C ASN A 253 -22.08 -3.69 -27.76
N GLN A 254 -20.89 -3.81 -28.34
CA GLN A 254 -20.17 -2.67 -28.93
C GLN A 254 -21.07 -1.97 -29.96
N PRO A 255 -21.04 -0.63 -30.07
CA PRO A 255 -21.74 0.05 -31.14
C PRO A 255 -20.96 -0.14 -32.46
N THR A 256 -21.48 -0.99 -33.34
CA THR A 256 -21.17 -0.95 -34.77
C THR A 256 -22.00 0.17 -35.40
N GLU A 257 -21.40 1.32 -35.67
CA GLU A 257 -21.95 2.32 -36.58
C GLU A 257 -21.88 1.79 -38.03
N PRO A 258 -22.97 1.83 -38.82
CA PRO A 258 -22.88 1.67 -40.26
C PRO A 258 -22.59 3.03 -40.92
N PHE A 259 -21.43 3.12 -41.56
CA PHE A 259 -21.11 4.16 -42.54
C PHE A 259 -22.15 4.14 -43.68
N HIS A 260 -22.91 5.21 -43.84
CA HIS A 260 -23.68 5.46 -45.06
C HIS A 260 -22.71 5.83 -46.20
N GLY A 261 -22.53 4.90 -47.14
CA GLY A 261 -21.83 5.15 -48.39
C GLY A 261 -22.70 5.96 -49.36
N LEU A 262 -22.27 7.18 -49.66
CA LEU A 262 -22.71 7.97 -50.82
C LEU A 262 -22.03 7.41 -52.07
N SER A 263 -22.84 7.09 -53.09
CA SER A 263 -22.38 6.73 -54.44
C SER A 263 -21.99 8.01 -55.21
N PRO A 264 -21.02 7.96 -56.15
CA PRO A 264 -20.46 9.15 -56.79
C PRO A 264 -21.20 9.50 -58.08
N SER A 265 -21.50 10.78 -58.28
CA SER A 265 -21.88 11.30 -59.61
C SER A 265 -21.41 12.73 -59.83
N LEU A 266 -20.48 12.85 -60.79
CA LEU A 266 -20.26 13.91 -61.77
C LEU A 266 -19.54 15.23 -61.38
N GLN A 267 -18.34 15.35 -61.97
CA GLN A 267 -17.86 16.42 -62.87
C GLN A 267 -17.77 17.87 -62.37
N ASP A 268 -16.53 18.31 -62.14
CA ASP A 268 -16.06 19.67 -62.43
C ASP A 268 -15.99 19.90 -63.96
N PRO A 269 -16.02 21.15 -64.48
CA PRO A 269 -15.82 22.44 -63.79
C PRO A 269 -17.02 23.39 -63.77
#